data_AF-A0A5K3FYK3-F1
#
_entry.id   AF-A0A5K3FYK3-F1
#
_cell.length_a   1.000
_cell.length_b   1.000
_cell.length_c   1.000
_cell.angle_alpha   90.00
_cell.angle_beta   90.00
_cell.angle_gamma   90.00
#
_symmetry.space_group_name_H-M   'P 1'
#
loop_
_entity.id
_entity.type
_entity.pdbx_description
1 polymer ?
#
loop_
_entity_poly.entity_id
_entity_poly.type
_entity_poly.pdbx_seq_one_letter_code
_entity_poly.pdbx_strand_id
1 'polypeptide(L)'
;MAEMYSGLDKYGCNTMASRFVVPVCAVMKGDGPAIFITAACVYVTEQAGVEIDAGKVIFIILLTFSASLAVPNIPSSSMVLVVTVLSSIGVPTKAASILFAMEWLLDRCRSGIGGLSVMYLSATTSAIYESIKKKSDDETEVEAEENGVEFDKSSLSATSLV
;
A
#
# COMPACT_ATOMS: atom_id res chain seq x y z
N MET A 1 -7.70 12.23 -0.84
CA MET A 1 -6.40 12.68 -1.39
C MET A 1 -6.02 14.07 -0.90
N ALA A 2 -6.82 15.13 -1.17
CA ALA A 2 -6.48 16.50 -0.74
C ALA A 2 -6.22 16.64 0.78
N GLU A 3 -7.09 16.05 1.60
CA GLU A 3 -6.92 16.03 3.07
C GLU A 3 -5.65 15.28 3.53
N MET A 4 -5.20 14.27 2.77
CA MET A 4 -3.98 13.53 3.11
C MET A 4 -2.73 14.36 2.85
N TYR A 5 -2.72 15.15 1.78
CA TYR A 5 -1.62 16.08 1.51
C TYR A 5 -1.55 17.16 2.59
N SER A 6 -2.68 17.78 2.95
CA SER A 6 -2.76 18.74 4.06
C SER A 6 -2.29 18.14 5.39
N GLY A 7 -2.67 16.87 5.66
CA GLY A 7 -2.18 16.13 6.80
C GLY A 7 -0.66 15.94 6.79
N LEU A 8 -0.09 15.44 5.69
CA LEU A 8 1.36 15.21 5.57
C LEU A 8 2.18 16.50 5.65
N ASP A 9 1.69 17.59 5.04
CA ASP A 9 2.33 18.90 5.08
C ASP A 9 2.37 19.43 6.52
N LYS A 10 1.31 19.20 7.31
CA LYS A 10 1.28 19.52 8.76
C LYS A 10 2.31 18.73 9.58
N TYR A 11 2.61 17.50 9.19
CA TYR A 11 3.59 16.65 9.87
C TYR A 11 5.03 16.89 9.38
N GLY A 12 5.26 17.88 8.50
CA GLY A 12 6.60 18.25 8.04
C GLY A 12 7.24 17.25 7.07
N CYS A 13 6.45 16.35 6.47
CA CYS A 13 6.97 15.41 5.49
C CYS A 13 7.39 16.11 4.18
N ASN A 14 8.40 15.58 3.52
CA ASN A 14 8.90 16.15 2.26
C ASN A 14 7.82 16.12 1.17
N THR A 15 7.47 17.30 0.66
CA THR A 15 6.35 17.49 -0.30
C THR A 15 6.58 16.82 -1.66
N MET A 16 7.84 16.61 -2.08
CA MET A 16 8.15 15.93 -3.33
C MET A 16 7.99 14.41 -3.19
N ALA A 17 8.49 13.85 -2.10
CA ALA A 17 8.35 12.43 -1.81
C ALA A 17 6.87 12.06 -1.57
N SER A 18 6.14 12.85 -0.77
CA SER A 18 4.75 12.57 -0.45
C SER A 18 3.82 12.63 -1.67
N ARG A 19 4.02 13.60 -2.58
CA ARG A 19 3.22 13.75 -3.81
C ARG A 19 3.44 12.63 -4.82
N PHE A 20 4.58 11.96 -4.77
CA PHE A 20 4.85 10.78 -5.60
C PHE A 20 4.33 9.49 -4.94
N VAL A 21 4.61 9.31 -3.65
CA VAL A 21 4.32 8.08 -2.92
C VAL A 21 2.82 7.89 -2.70
N VAL A 22 2.09 8.95 -2.31
CA VAL A 22 0.64 8.86 -2.04
C VAL A 22 -0.16 8.29 -3.21
N PRO A 23 -0.07 8.81 -4.45
CA PRO A 23 -0.85 8.27 -5.57
C PRO A 23 -0.38 6.87 -5.97
N VAL A 24 0.92 6.58 -5.95
CA VAL A 24 1.46 5.26 -6.27
C VAL A 24 0.96 4.21 -5.26
N CYS A 25 1.07 4.49 -3.97
CA CYS A 25 0.62 3.60 -2.92
C CYS A 25 -0.90 3.44 -2.89
N ALA A 26 -1.65 4.49 -3.21
CA ALA A 26 -3.11 4.39 -3.27
C ALA A 26 -3.61 3.47 -4.40
N VAL A 27 -2.87 3.39 -5.51
CA VAL A 27 -3.20 2.49 -6.63
C VAL A 27 -2.71 1.06 -6.37
N MET A 28 -1.52 0.90 -5.80
CA MET A 28 -0.95 -0.43 -5.54
C MET A 28 -1.63 -1.18 -4.39
N LYS A 29 -2.32 -0.47 -3.49
CA LYS A 29 -2.92 -1.06 -2.28
C LYS A 29 -4.27 -1.72 -2.59
N GLY A 30 -4.19 -2.86 -3.27
CA GLY A 30 -5.33 -3.71 -3.66
C GLY A 30 -5.66 -4.84 -2.68
N ASP A 31 -4.86 -5.09 -1.63
CA ASP A 31 -5.00 -6.30 -0.80
C ASP A 31 -6.10 -6.22 0.28
N GLY A 32 -6.40 -5.01 0.75
CA GLY A 32 -7.41 -4.77 1.79
C GLY A 32 -8.80 -5.37 1.51
N PRO A 33 -9.36 -5.25 0.28
CA PRO A 33 -10.64 -5.87 -0.06
C PRO A 33 -10.59 -7.40 -0.18
N ALA A 34 -9.46 -8.01 -0.52
CA ALA A 34 -9.38 -9.46 -0.74
C ALA A 34 -9.75 -10.28 0.51
N ILE A 35 -9.21 -9.88 1.66
CA ILE A 35 -9.47 -10.59 2.93
C ILE A 35 -10.92 -10.44 3.35
N PHE A 36 -11.52 -9.28 3.10
CA PHE A 36 -12.92 -9.01 3.38
C PHE A 36 -13.84 -9.85 2.49
N ILE A 37 -13.60 -9.85 1.18
CA ILE A 37 -14.38 -10.62 0.21
C ILE A 37 -14.32 -12.11 0.56
N THR A 38 -13.15 -12.61 0.92
CA THR A 38 -12.95 -14.01 1.35
C THR A 38 -13.77 -14.32 2.60
N ALA A 39 -13.66 -13.49 3.65
CA ALA A 39 -14.41 -13.69 4.89
C ALA A 39 -15.93 -13.61 4.69
N ALA A 40 -16.39 -12.68 3.86
CA ALA A 40 -17.80 -12.53 3.50
C ALA A 40 -18.31 -13.77 2.72
N CYS A 41 -17.52 -14.30 1.79
CA CYS A 41 -17.89 -15.50 1.03
C CYS A 41 -17.99 -16.74 1.93
N VAL A 42 -17.04 -16.92 2.86
CA VAL A 42 -17.08 -18.03 3.84
C VAL A 42 -18.32 -17.91 4.70
N TYR A 43 -18.60 -16.72 5.24
CA TYR A 43 -19.79 -16.48 6.07
C TYR A 43 -21.10 -16.76 5.34
N VAL A 44 -21.25 -16.32 4.09
CA VAL A 44 -22.47 -16.55 3.30
C VAL A 44 -22.62 -18.03 2.93
N THR A 45 -21.52 -18.73 2.68
CA THR A 45 -21.54 -20.17 2.37
C THR A 45 -22.01 -21.01 3.55
N GLU A 46 -21.54 -20.69 4.76
CA GLU A 46 -22.02 -21.28 6.02
C GLU A 46 -23.52 -21.02 6.23
N GLN A 47 -23.98 -19.78 6.04
CA GLN A 47 -25.40 -19.42 6.16
C GLN A 47 -26.30 -20.09 5.12
N ALA A 48 -25.76 -20.40 3.94
CA ALA A 48 -26.49 -21.13 2.91
C ALA A 48 -26.59 -22.64 3.19
N GLY A 49 -25.96 -23.14 4.27
CA GLY A 49 -25.96 -24.56 4.63
C GLY A 49 -25.12 -25.43 3.69
N VAL A 50 -24.16 -24.83 2.98
CA VAL A 50 -23.26 -25.55 2.08
C VAL A 50 -22.02 -25.98 2.86
N GLU A 51 -21.75 -27.29 2.91
CA GLU A 51 -20.53 -27.79 3.56
C GLU A 51 -19.28 -27.22 2.91
N ILE A 52 -18.49 -26.50 3.71
CA ILE A 52 -17.20 -25.95 3.31
C ILE A 52 -16.14 -27.04 3.54
N ASP A 53 -15.63 -27.58 2.44
CA ASP A 53 -14.42 -28.41 2.45
C ASP A 53 -13.16 -27.56 2.36
N ALA A 54 -12.02 -28.07 2.83
CA ALA A 54 -10.72 -27.41 2.74
C ALA A 54 -10.36 -27.03 1.29
N GLY A 55 -10.75 -27.86 0.30
CA GLY A 55 -10.55 -27.55 -1.11
C GLY A 55 -11.32 -26.30 -1.57
N LYS A 56 -12.55 -26.11 -1.09
CA LYS A 56 -13.37 -24.92 -1.42
C LYS A 56 -12.79 -23.65 -0.84
N VAL A 57 -12.26 -23.69 0.39
CA VAL A 57 -11.61 -22.54 1.03
C VAL A 57 -10.40 -22.08 0.21
N ILE A 58 -9.54 -23.00 -0.21
CA ILE A 58 -8.38 -22.69 -1.05
C ILE A 58 -8.83 -22.09 -2.38
N PHE A 59 -9.88 -22.63 -2.99
CA PHE A 59 -10.44 -22.13 -4.24
C PHE A 59 -10.99 -20.69 -4.09
N ILE A 60 -11.70 -20.40 -3.00
CA ILE A 60 -12.21 -19.07 -2.69
C ILE A 60 -11.07 -18.07 -2.51
N ILE A 61 -10.01 -18.44 -1.78
CA ILE A 61 -8.85 -17.58 -1.55
C ILE A 61 -8.15 -17.26 -2.87
N LEU A 62 -7.87 -18.28 -3.70
CA LEU A 62 -7.20 -18.08 -4.99
C LEU A 62 -8.03 -17.24 -5.97
N LEU A 63 -9.33 -17.49 -6.02
CA LEU A 63 -10.25 -16.74 -6.88
C LEU A 63 -10.37 -15.29 -6.41
N THR A 64 -10.51 -15.08 -5.11
CA THR A 64 -10.62 -13.74 -4.51
C THR A 64 -9.32 -12.96 -4.67
N PHE A 65 -8.17 -13.60 -4.48
CA PHE A 65 -6.85 -12.98 -4.69
C PHE A 65 -6.68 -12.54 -6.15
N SER A 66 -7.00 -13.42 -7.10
CA SER A 66 -6.95 -13.11 -8.54
C SER A 66 -7.91 -11.97 -8.91
N ALA A 67 -9.13 -11.98 -8.35
CA ALA A 67 -10.13 -10.96 -8.58
C ALA A 67 -9.76 -9.60 -7.96
N SER A 68 -9.08 -9.60 -6.80
CA SER A 68 -8.65 -8.38 -6.11
C SER A 68 -7.58 -7.62 -6.87
N LEU A 69 -6.73 -8.31 -7.64
CA LEU A 69 -5.74 -7.69 -8.52
C LEU A 69 -6.37 -7.15 -9.82
N ALA A 70 -7.49 -7.75 -10.24
CA ALA A 70 -8.13 -7.45 -11.53
C ALA A 70 -9.06 -6.23 -11.50
N VAL A 71 -9.54 -5.83 -10.32
CA VAL A 71 -10.61 -4.83 -10.20
C VAL A 71 -10.08 -3.50 -9.67
N PRO A 72 -10.26 -2.38 -10.41
CA PRO A 72 -9.93 -1.06 -9.89
C PRO A 72 -10.76 -0.77 -8.64
N ASN A 73 -10.11 -0.14 -7.67
CA ASN A 73 -10.61 0.20 -6.33
C ASN A 73 -11.75 1.22 -6.37
N ILE A 74 -12.92 0.79 -6.85
CA ILE A 74 -14.15 1.57 -6.93
C ILE A 74 -14.99 1.29 -5.69
N PRO A 75 -15.54 2.33 -5.01
CA PRO A 75 -16.48 2.15 -3.91
C PRO A 75 -17.71 1.35 -4.37
N SER A 76 -18.17 0.39 -3.56
CA SER A 76 -19.22 -0.61 -3.88
C SER A 76 -18.85 -1.75 -4.85
N SER A 77 -17.63 -1.81 -5.40
CA SER A 77 -17.22 -2.95 -6.24
C SER A 77 -17.06 -4.26 -5.45
N SER A 78 -16.92 -4.18 -4.13
CA SER A 78 -16.79 -5.32 -3.21
C SER A 78 -17.97 -6.28 -3.29
N MET A 79 -19.21 -5.77 -3.32
CA MET A 79 -20.41 -6.62 -3.37
C MET A 79 -20.53 -7.38 -4.68
N VAL A 80 -20.16 -6.75 -5.79
CA VAL A 80 -20.15 -7.41 -7.10
C VAL A 80 -19.15 -8.57 -7.08
N LEU A 81 -17.95 -8.35 -6.53
CA LEU A 81 -16.94 -9.40 -6.38
C LEU A 81 -17.40 -10.56 -5.50
N VAL A 82 -18.04 -10.28 -4.36
CA VAL A 82 -18.62 -11.32 -3.49
C VAL A 82 -19.65 -12.14 -4.24
N VAL A 83 -20.56 -11.50 -4.99
CA VAL A 83 -21.58 -12.20 -5.80
C VAL A 83 -20.94 -13.03 -6.91
N THR A 84 -19.91 -12.51 -7.59
CA THR A 84 -19.18 -13.24 -8.64
C THR A 84 -18.48 -14.48 -8.08
N VAL A 85 -17.83 -14.37 -6.92
CA VAL A 85 -17.16 -15.49 -6.24
C VAL A 85 -18.18 -16.52 -5.76
N LEU A 86 -19.28 -16.10 -5.13
CA LEU A 86 -20.37 -16.98 -4.70
C LEU A 86 -21.02 -17.73 -5.88
N SER A 87 -21.22 -17.04 -7.01
CA SER A 87 -21.74 -17.65 -8.24
C SER A 87 -20.75 -18.68 -8.81
N SER A 88 -19.45 -18.48 -8.62
CA SER A 88 -18.41 -19.39 -9.12
C SER A 88 -18.35 -20.70 -8.32
N ILE A 89 -18.76 -20.68 -7.05
CA ILE A 89 -18.84 -21.87 -6.18
C ILE A 89 -20.27 -22.47 -6.11
N GLY A 90 -21.24 -21.89 -6.83
CA GLY A 90 -22.61 -22.42 -6.91
C GLY A 90 -23.49 -22.13 -5.69
N VAL A 91 -23.17 -21.12 -4.87
CA VAL A 91 -23.94 -20.77 -3.67
C VAL A 91 -25.06 -19.77 -4.02
N PRO A 92 -26.32 -20.01 -3.59
CA PRO A 92 -27.43 -19.10 -3.85
C PRO A 92 -27.23 -17.74 -3.15
N THR A 93 -27.23 -16.68 -3.94
CA THR A 93 -26.91 -15.29 -3.53
C THR A 93 -27.95 -14.63 -2.63
N LYS A 94 -29.07 -15.32 -2.35
CA LYS A 94 -30.18 -14.82 -1.52
C LYS A 94 -29.77 -14.57 -0.07
N ALA A 95 -28.69 -15.21 0.39
CA ALA A 95 -28.10 -15.02 1.72
C ALA A 95 -27.17 -13.78 1.84
N ALA A 96 -26.86 -13.08 0.74
CA ALA A 96 -26.05 -11.86 0.75
C ALA A 96 -26.83 -10.61 1.22
N SER A 97 -28.13 -10.73 1.52
CA SER A 97 -28.96 -9.62 1.99
C SER A 97 -28.50 -9.06 3.33
N ILE A 98 -27.95 -9.90 4.21
CA ILE A 98 -27.40 -9.46 5.51
C ILE A 98 -26.09 -8.68 5.33
N LEU A 99 -25.30 -9.00 4.29
CA LEU A 99 -24.07 -8.26 3.96
C LEU A 99 -24.40 -6.83 3.53
N PHE A 100 -25.50 -6.62 2.81
CA PHE A 100 -25.96 -5.27 2.43
C PHE A 100 -26.19 -4.36 3.64
N ALA A 101 -26.69 -4.90 4.75
CA ALA A 101 -26.90 -4.14 5.98
C ALA A 101 -25.61 -3.75 6.69
N MET A 102 -24.51 -4.47 6.46
CA MET A 102 -23.20 -4.22 7.06
C MET A 102 -22.23 -3.48 6.11
N GLU A 103 -22.49 -3.53 4.80
CA GLU A 103 -21.66 -2.95 3.74
C GLU A 103 -21.41 -1.45 3.95
N TRP A 104 -22.42 -0.70 4.39
CA TRP A 104 -22.24 0.74 4.64
C TRP A 104 -21.18 1.03 5.70
N LEU A 105 -21.10 0.21 6.75
CA LEU A 105 -20.14 0.36 7.83
C LEU A 105 -18.76 -0.11 7.36
N LEU A 106 -18.73 -1.26 6.69
CA LEU A 106 -17.52 -1.87 6.17
C LEU A 106 -16.84 -1.01 5.10
N ASP A 107 -17.60 -0.37 4.23
CA ASP A 107 -17.08 0.54 3.21
C ASP A 107 -16.40 1.77 3.84
N ARG A 108 -16.98 2.29 4.93
CA ARG A 108 -16.39 3.42 5.69
C ARG A 108 -15.14 3.00 6.44
N CYS A 109 -15.15 1.86 7.12
CA CYS A 109 -13.97 1.32 7.82
C CYS A 109 -12.82 1.05 6.84
N ARG A 110 -13.12 0.42 5.69
CA ARG A 110 -12.15 0.08 4.64
C ARG A 110 -11.49 1.32 4.05
N SER A 111 -12.29 2.33 3.71
CA SER A 111 -11.77 3.59 3.17
C SER A 111 -10.95 4.37 4.21
N GLY A 112 -11.36 4.35 5.48
CA GLY A 112 -10.62 4.96 6.59
C GLY A 112 -9.26 4.31 6.82
N ILE A 113 -9.21 2.97 6.91
CA ILE A 113 -7.95 2.23 7.06
C ILE A 113 -7.02 2.44 5.86
N GLY A 114 -7.59 2.51 4.66
CA GLY A 114 -6.83 2.73 3.42
C GLY A 114 -6.12 4.08 3.44
N GLY A 115 -6.83 5.15 3.82
CA GLY A 115 -6.26 6.48 3.98
C GLY A 115 -5.17 6.53 5.04
N LEU A 116 -5.44 6.04 6.25
CA LEU A 116 -4.47 6.06 7.34
C LEU A 116 -3.17 5.31 6.99
N SER A 117 -3.28 4.17 6.32
CA SER A 117 -2.11 3.38 5.92
C SER A 117 -1.24 4.07 4.87
N VAL A 118 -1.82 4.77 3.90
CA VAL A 118 -1.04 5.52 2.90
C VAL A 118 -0.37 6.74 3.54
N MET A 119 -1.01 7.38 4.52
CA MET A 119 -0.37 8.45 5.30
C MET A 119 0.82 7.91 6.11
N TYR A 120 0.65 6.76 6.76
CA TYR A 120 1.71 6.09 7.51
C TYR A 120 2.90 5.72 6.62
N LEU A 121 2.65 5.13 5.45
CA LEU A 121 3.71 4.76 4.51
C LEU A 121 4.45 5.98 3.95
N SER A 122 3.72 7.06 3.66
CA SER A 122 4.34 8.29 3.17
C SER A 122 5.20 8.98 4.24
N ALA A 123 4.83 8.85 5.52
CA ALA A 123 5.63 9.33 6.64
C ALA A 123 6.91 8.48 6.83
N THR A 124 6.82 7.16 6.76
CA THR A 124 8.01 6.29 6.85
C THR A 124 8.95 6.48 5.67
N THR A 125 8.43 6.64 4.45
CA THR A 125 9.25 6.96 3.28
C THR A 125 9.97 8.31 3.44
N SER A 126 9.32 9.31 4.03
CA SER A 126 9.95 10.61 4.30
C SER A 126 11.11 10.47 5.30
N ALA A 127 10.94 9.69 6.37
CA ALA A 127 12.01 9.41 7.34
C ALA A 127 13.18 8.61 6.73
N ILE A 128 12.89 7.64 5.85
CA ILE A 128 13.91 6.89 5.12
C ILE A 128 14.65 7.80 4.13
N TYR A 129 13.93 8.68 3.43
CA TYR A 129 14.53 9.64 2.49
C TYR A 129 15.51 10.58 3.19
N GLU A 130 15.15 11.13 4.35
CA GLU A 130 16.06 11.96 5.15
C GLU A 130 17.29 11.17 5.64
N SER A 131 17.10 9.91 6.01
CA SER A 131 18.21 9.02 6.42
C SER A 131 19.18 8.72 5.27
N ILE A 132 18.67 8.50 4.06
CA ILE A 132 19.48 8.27 2.86
C ILE A 132 20.18 9.56 2.43
N LYS A 133 19.47 10.70 2.44
CA LYS A 133 20.05 11.99 2.10
C LYS A 133 21.19 12.39 3.04
N LYS A 134 21.02 12.16 4.34
CA LYS A 134 22.09 12.40 5.32
C LYS A 134 23.32 11.54 5.03
N LYS A 135 23.13 10.29 4.60
CA LYS A 135 24.23 9.39 4.24
C LYS A 135 24.93 9.80 2.94
N SER A 136 24.18 10.29 1.94
CA SER A 136 24.78 10.80 0.71
C SER A 136 25.53 12.11 0.92
N ASP A 137 25.01 13.00 1.79
CA ASP A 137 25.68 14.26 2.12
C ASP A 137 27.00 13.98 2.90
N ASP A 138 27.02 13.00 3.82
CA ASP A 138 28.26 12.50 4.47
C ASP A 138 29.26 11.94 3.44
N GLU A 139 28.81 11.12 2.48
CA GLU A 139 29.69 10.55 1.44
C GLU A 139 30.25 11.63 0.49
N THR A 140 29.46 12.69 0.21
CA THR A 140 29.88 13.81 -0.64
C THR A 140 30.87 14.74 0.07
N GLU A 141 30.72 14.95 1.39
CA GLU A 141 31.70 15.69 2.19
C GLU A 141 33.04 14.94 2.32
N VAL A 142 33.01 13.61 2.43
CA VAL A 142 34.22 12.77 2.45
C VAL A 142 34.95 12.77 1.10
N GLU A 143 34.23 12.67 -0.02
CA GLU A 143 34.84 12.79 -1.37
C GLU A 143 35.38 14.20 -1.65
N ALA A 144 34.78 15.24 -1.08
CA ALA A 144 35.28 16.61 -1.20
C ALA A 144 36.56 16.85 -0.38
N GLU A 145 36.69 16.24 0.80
CA GLU A 145 37.94 16.27 1.58
C GLU A 145 39.06 15.45 0.93
N GLU A 146 38.78 14.26 0.38
CA GLU A 146 39.80 13.44 -0.31
C GLU A 146 40.36 14.14 -1.56
N ASN A 147 39.49 14.73 -2.39
CA ASN A 147 39.92 15.46 -3.59
C ASN A 147 40.65 16.78 -3.25
N GLY A 148 40.36 17.41 -2.11
CA GLY A 148 41.09 18.58 -1.61
C GLY A 148 42.49 18.26 -1.11
N VAL A 149 42.68 17.09 -0.49
CA VAL A 149 43.98 16.62 0.01
C VAL A 149 44.90 16.11 -1.11
N GLU A 150 44.33 15.59 -2.21
CA GLU A 150 45.09 15.14 -3.38
C GLU A 150 45.66 16.32 -4.20
N PHE A 151 44.92 17.43 -4.32
CA PHE A 151 45.40 18.66 -4.95
C PHE A 151 46.57 19.32 -4.20
N ASP A 152 46.52 19.33 -2.86
CA ASP A 152 47.56 19.93 -2.00
C ASP A 152 48.90 19.18 -2.08
N LYS A 153 48.87 17.83 -2.09
CA LYS A 153 50.09 17.00 -2.25
C LYS A 153 50.77 17.18 -3.61
N SER A 154 50.01 17.42 -4.68
CA SER A 154 50.58 17.68 -6.01
C SER A 154 51.34 19.01 -6.08
N SER A 155 50.90 20.02 -5.30
CA SER A 155 51.52 21.35 -5.26
C SER A 155 52.78 21.42 -4.39
N LEU A 156 52.86 20.61 -3.34
CA LEU A 156 54.03 20.51 -2.46
C LEU A 156 55.20 19.76 -3.11
N SER A 157 54.94 18.79 -4.00
CA SER A 157 56.02 18.05 -4.69
C SER A 157 56.77 18.89 -5.73
N ALA A 158 56.19 19.98 -6.27
CA ALA A 158 56.85 20.84 -7.24
C ALA A 158 57.78 21.89 -6.61
N THR A 159 57.63 22.17 -5.31
CA THR A 159 58.38 23.24 -4.61
C THR A 159 59.70 22.74 -4.00
N SER A 160 59.93 21.42 -3.94
CA SER A 160 61.16 20.82 -3.37
C SER A 160 62.29 20.57 -4.39
N LEU A 161 62.16 21.01 -5.64
CA LEU A 161 63.16 20.81 -6.72
C LEU A 161 63.81 22.10 -7.25
N VAL A 162 63.83 23.17 -6.45
CA VAL A 162 64.66 24.36 -6.70
C VAL A 162 65.73 24.50 -5.64
#